data_AF-A0A150WF76-F1
#
_entry.id   AF-A0A150WF76-F1
#
_cell.length_a   1.000
_cell.length_b   1.000
_cell.length_c   1.000
_cell.angle_alpha   90.00
_cell.angle_beta   90.00
_cell.angle_gamma   90.00
#
_symmetry.space_group_name_H-M   'P 1'
#
loop_
_entity.id
_entity.type
_entity.pdbx_description
1 polymer ?
#
loop_
_entity_poly.entity_id
_entity_poly.type
_entity_poly.pdbx_seq_one_letter_code
_entity_poly.pdbx_strand_id
1 'polypeptide(L)'
;MKPITLKVWILWALVLFILGVLADYYFLHILFHEKQNGNGTQIEAMGTPAETPAAQPTPETGVDSSFLDRNASDESANSLPQQDNFLASLKACAPEIAAQAIATPEALLEYLQKSVGVAREEIAVENYHLTLKDGTLRRVHVIASDNTNSADKKEIRYFKLDAEGYPERLPLKGDETVESLIAQGTVTKHEVKSKLDLKDGSSVSLEMHDQRAFEFQYDNHGKVLSCRLRACQCP
;
A
#
# COMPACT_ATOMS: atom_id res chain seq x y z
N MET A 1 -29.65 19.16 44.09
CA MET A 1 -28.76 19.53 42.97
C MET A 1 -29.05 20.97 42.60
N LYS A 2 -28.06 21.89 42.62
CA LYS A 2 -28.30 23.31 42.29
C LYS A 2 -28.45 23.43 40.77
N PRO A 3 -29.45 24.18 40.26
CA PRO A 3 -29.66 24.31 38.82
C PRO A 3 -28.47 25.03 38.20
N ILE A 4 -27.84 24.39 37.21
CA ILE A 4 -26.77 24.98 36.42
C ILE A 4 -27.39 26.11 35.61
N THR A 5 -26.97 27.34 35.89
CA THR A 5 -27.51 28.53 35.24
C THR A 5 -26.98 28.66 33.81
N LEU A 6 -27.76 29.26 32.91
CA LEU A 6 -27.41 29.48 31.49
C LEU A 6 -25.99 30.07 31.29
N LYS A 7 -25.54 30.91 32.22
CA LYS A 7 -24.21 31.51 32.22
C LYS A 7 -23.08 30.46 32.25
N VAL A 8 -23.28 29.35 32.96
CA VAL A 8 -22.32 28.25 33.04
C VAL A 8 -22.23 27.50 31.71
N TRP A 9 -23.37 27.31 31.02
CA TRP A 9 -23.40 26.70 29.69
C TRP A 9 -22.68 27.56 28.65
N ILE A 10 -22.92 28.87 28.67
CA ILE A 10 -22.24 29.80 27.75
C ILE A 10 -20.74 29.82 28.03
N LEU A 11 -20.32 29.81 29.31
CA LEU A 11 -18.91 29.74 29.68
C LEU A 11 -18.24 28.47 29.14
N TRP A 12 -18.88 27.31 29.29
CA TRP A 12 -18.35 26.05 28.76
C TRP A 12 -18.32 26.01 27.24
N ALA A 13 -19.34 26.55 26.56
CA ALA A 13 -19.34 26.65 25.10
C ALA A 13 -18.17 27.52 24.59
N LEU A 14 -17.87 28.61 25.28
CA LEU A 14 -16.78 29.52 24.92
C LEU A 14 -15.41 28.88 25.18
N VAL A 15 -15.26 28.14 26.28
CA VAL A 15 -14.04 27.35 26.57
C VAL A 15 -13.81 26.27 25.52
N LEU A 16 -14.85 25.51 25.17
CA LEU A 16 -14.76 24.45 24.15
C LEU A 16 -14.47 25.02 22.76
N PHE A 17 -15.03 26.18 22.42
CA PHE A 17 -14.74 26.86 21.17
C PHE A 17 -13.27 27.30 21.09
N ILE A 18 -12.72 27.90 22.15
CA ILE A 18 -11.30 28.28 22.19
C ILE A 18 -10.39 27.06 22.10
N LEU A 19 -10.71 25.97 22.80
CA LEU A 19 -9.95 24.73 22.71
C LEU A 19 -9.98 24.13 21.30
N GLY A 20 -11.13 24.18 20.61
CA GLY A 20 -11.25 23.75 19.22
C GLY A 20 -10.37 24.58 18.28
N VAL A 21 -10.39 25.91 18.40
CA VAL A 21 -9.55 26.81 17.59
C VAL A 21 -8.06 26.60 17.87
N LEU A 22 -7.68 26.37 19.13
CA LEU A 22 -6.29 26.07 19.49
C LEU A 22 -5.83 24.70 18.98
N ALA A 23 -6.69 23.69 19.00
CA ALA A 23 -6.39 22.39 18.41
C ALA A 23 -6.20 22.51 16.90
N ASP A 24 -7.09 23.21 16.20
CA ASP A 24 -6.99 23.42 14.76
C ASP A 24 -5.72 24.20 14.39
N TYR A 25 -5.36 25.24 15.16
CA TYR A 25 -4.10 25.95 15.02
C TYR A 25 -2.87 25.04 15.24
N TYR A 26 -2.89 24.17 16.25
CA TYR A 26 -1.81 23.21 16.51
C TYR A 26 -1.63 22.22 15.33
N PHE A 27 -2.72 21.68 14.80
CA PHE A 27 -2.68 20.74 13.67
C PHE A 27 -2.26 21.42 12.36
N LEU A 28 -2.74 22.63 12.08
CA LEU A 28 -2.41 23.34 10.84
C LEU A 28 -1.01 23.95 10.84
N HIS A 29 -0.49 24.45 11.97
CA HIS A 29 0.79 25.16 11.97
C HIS A 29 1.99 24.32 12.41
N ILE A 30 1.85 23.35 13.31
CA ILE A 30 3.02 22.60 13.82
C ILE A 30 3.28 21.34 12.97
N LEU A 31 2.23 20.55 12.71
CA LEU A 31 2.37 19.31 11.93
C LEU A 31 2.66 19.53 10.44
N PHE A 32 2.18 20.62 9.83
CA PHE A 32 2.43 20.91 8.42
C PHE A 32 3.77 21.60 8.14
N HIS A 33 4.29 22.44 9.05
CA HIS A 33 5.60 23.05 8.88
C HIS A 33 6.75 22.06 9.06
N GLU A 34 6.59 21.05 9.92
CA GLU A 34 7.59 19.98 10.07
C GLU A 34 7.70 19.14 8.77
N LYS A 35 6.61 19.02 8.01
CA LYS A 35 6.59 18.33 6.70
C LYS A 35 7.22 19.16 5.56
N GLN A 36 7.26 20.49 5.66
CA GLN A 36 7.86 21.35 4.64
C GLN A 36 9.34 21.68 4.88
N ASN A 37 9.80 21.67 6.13
CA ASN A 37 11.20 22.00 6.46
C ASN A 37 12.17 20.80 6.32
N GLY A 38 11.68 19.60 5.98
CA GLY A 38 12.50 18.41 5.73
C GLY A 38 12.98 18.22 4.28
N ASN A 39 12.50 19.01 3.32
CA ASN A 39 12.82 18.86 1.88
C ASN A 39 13.84 19.89 1.36
N GLY A 40 14.85 20.20 2.16
CA GLY A 40 16.00 21.01 1.74
C GLY A 40 17.16 20.15 1.28
N THR A 41 17.27 19.86 -0.02
CA THR A 41 18.59 19.59 -0.62
C THR A 41 18.64 20.02 -2.08
N GLN A 42 19.60 20.90 -2.36
CA GLN A 42 19.94 21.53 -3.63
C GLN A 42 20.40 20.50 -4.68
N ILE A 43 20.03 20.70 -5.95
CA ILE A 43 20.82 20.24 -7.10
C ILE A 43 20.81 21.32 -8.19
N GLU A 44 21.92 22.06 -8.30
CA GLU A 44 22.37 22.67 -9.56
C GLU A 44 23.31 21.69 -10.26
N ALA A 45 23.10 21.43 -11.55
CA ALA A 45 24.13 21.40 -12.62
C ALA A 45 23.65 20.62 -13.86
N MET A 46 23.14 21.37 -14.83
CA MET A 46 23.55 21.43 -16.25
C MET A 46 24.14 20.17 -16.94
N GLY A 47 23.50 19.73 -18.04
CA GLY A 47 24.16 18.99 -19.14
C GLY A 47 23.28 17.98 -19.90
N THR A 48 22.93 18.28 -21.14
CA THR A 48 22.43 17.35 -22.18
C THR A 48 23.09 17.76 -23.52
N PRO A 49 22.97 17.02 -24.64
CA PRO A 49 23.02 15.55 -24.88
C PRO A 49 23.93 15.18 -26.09
N ALA A 50 24.21 13.90 -26.32
CA ALA A 50 24.47 13.26 -27.64
C ALA A 50 24.91 11.79 -27.41
N GLU A 51 24.64 10.76 -28.21
CA GLU A 51 23.78 10.43 -29.35
C GLU A 51 23.79 8.88 -29.42
N THR A 52 22.75 8.28 -30.00
CA THR A 52 22.46 6.84 -30.24
C THR A 52 23.44 6.23 -31.30
N PRO A 53 23.41 4.94 -31.80
CA PRO A 53 22.39 3.87 -31.72
C PRO A 53 22.82 2.37 -31.78
N ALA A 54 21.79 1.50 -31.76
CA ALA A 54 21.64 0.17 -32.41
C ALA A 54 22.18 -1.06 -31.63
N ALA A 55 21.54 -2.24 -31.59
CA ALA A 55 20.39 -2.82 -32.28
C ALA A 55 19.77 -3.95 -31.41
N GLN A 56 18.47 -4.22 -31.54
CA GLN A 56 17.82 -5.43 -31.02
C GLN A 56 17.36 -6.31 -32.19
N PRO A 57 17.51 -7.64 -32.07
CA PRO A 57 16.56 -8.60 -32.60
C PRO A 57 15.77 -9.24 -31.44
N THR A 58 14.46 -9.37 -31.64
CA THR A 58 13.53 -10.24 -30.89
C THR A 58 13.89 -11.73 -31.10
N PRO A 59 13.58 -12.63 -30.15
CA PRO A 59 12.26 -13.27 -30.15
C PRO A 59 11.67 -13.64 -28.77
N GLU A 60 10.38 -13.96 -28.84
CA GLU A 60 9.42 -14.34 -27.81
C GLU A 60 9.83 -15.55 -26.95
N THR A 61 9.47 -15.54 -25.66
CA THR A 61 8.86 -16.68 -24.94
C THR A 61 8.38 -16.23 -23.56
N GLY A 62 7.15 -16.61 -23.21
CA GLY A 62 6.48 -16.21 -21.98
C GLY A 62 7.14 -16.76 -20.72
N VAL A 63 7.44 -15.85 -19.79
CA VAL A 63 7.55 -16.11 -18.35
C VAL A 63 6.98 -14.89 -17.65
N ASP A 64 6.04 -15.14 -16.74
CA ASP A 64 5.32 -14.18 -15.93
C ASP A 64 6.31 -13.37 -15.04
N SER A 65 6.65 -12.15 -15.48
CA SER A 65 7.64 -11.29 -14.80
C SER A 65 6.94 -10.28 -13.89
N SER A 66 6.44 -10.75 -12.74
CA SER A 66 5.89 -9.88 -11.68
C SER A 66 6.78 -9.78 -10.44
N PHE A 67 8.10 -9.94 -10.58
CA PHE A 67 8.99 -10.08 -9.42
C PHE A 67 10.34 -9.35 -9.49
N LEU A 68 10.53 -8.42 -10.42
CA LEU A 68 11.77 -7.64 -10.51
C LEU A 68 11.45 -6.15 -10.57
N ASP A 69 11.68 -5.47 -9.44
CA ASP A 69 11.75 -4.01 -9.38
C ASP A 69 12.85 -3.56 -10.35
N ARG A 70 12.42 -3.01 -11.47
CA ARG A 70 13.29 -2.23 -12.34
C ARG A 70 13.61 -0.96 -11.53
N ASN A 71 14.86 -0.81 -11.10
CA ASN A 71 15.43 0.48 -10.65
C ASN A 71 15.49 1.46 -11.84
N ALA A 72 14.33 1.74 -12.43
CA ALA A 72 14.08 2.90 -13.25
C ALA A 72 12.93 3.59 -12.54
N SER A 73 13.14 4.86 -12.23
CA SER A 73 12.05 5.81 -12.06
C SER A 73 10.82 5.41 -12.89
N ASP A 74 9.76 4.92 -12.24
CA ASP A 74 8.45 4.67 -12.86
C ASP A 74 7.71 6.00 -13.19
N GLU A 75 8.50 7.05 -13.47
CA GLU A 75 8.15 8.14 -14.36
C GLU A 75 9.01 8.02 -15.63
N SER A 76 8.77 7.00 -16.49
CA SER A 76 8.90 7.08 -17.97
C SER A 76 9.10 5.71 -18.64
N ALA A 77 8.00 5.04 -19.01
CA ALA A 77 7.92 4.22 -20.24
C ALA A 77 6.47 3.84 -20.62
N ASN A 78 5.52 4.78 -20.49
CA ASN A 78 4.27 4.92 -21.25
C ASN A 78 3.39 5.94 -20.50
N SER A 79 3.86 7.18 -20.42
CA SER A 79 3.10 8.30 -19.86
C SER A 79 2.04 8.77 -20.87
N LEU A 80 1.04 7.92 -21.11
CA LEU A 80 -0.31 8.48 -21.19
C LEU A 80 -0.62 9.04 -19.80
N PRO A 81 -1.24 10.22 -19.66
CA PRO A 81 -1.70 10.68 -18.36
C PRO A 81 -2.65 9.61 -17.83
N GLN A 82 -2.17 8.81 -16.88
CA GLN A 82 -2.95 7.74 -16.28
C GLN A 82 -3.92 8.44 -15.34
N GLN A 83 -5.01 8.92 -15.94
CA GLN A 83 -6.04 9.68 -15.28
C GLN A 83 -6.62 8.78 -14.21
N ASP A 84 -6.54 9.22 -12.96
CA ASP A 84 -7.22 8.57 -11.85
C ASP A 84 -8.71 8.52 -12.19
N ASN A 85 -9.18 7.33 -12.55
CA ASN A 85 -10.53 7.08 -13.02
C ASN A 85 -11.27 6.16 -12.04
N PHE A 86 -10.75 5.97 -10.82
CA PHE A 86 -11.30 5.06 -9.82
C PHE A 86 -12.79 5.31 -9.59
N LEU A 87 -13.18 6.55 -9.30
CA LEU A 87 -14.56 6.90 -9.00
C LEU A 87 -15.50 6.71 -10.20
N ALA A 88 -15.00 6.93 -11.42
CA ALA A 88 -15.78 6.69 -12.64
C ALA A 88 -16.03 5.19 -12.85
N SER A 89 -14.99 4.37 -12.68
CA SER A 89 -15.07 2.91 -12.80
C SER A 89 -15.90 2.30 -11.66
N LEU A 90 -15.78 2.82 -10.44
CA LEU A 90 -16.60 2.40 -9.29
C LEU A 90 -18.09 2.67 -9.54
N LYS A 91 -18.45 3.84 -10.10
CA LYS A 91 -19.84 4.14 -10.47
C LYS A 91 -20.42 3.16 -11.49
N ALA A 92 -19.61 2.65 -12.41
CA ALA A 92 -20.04 1.67 -13.40
C ALA A 92 -20.26 0.27 -12.76
N CYS A 93 -19.36 -0.13 -11.86
CA CYS A 93 -19.36 -1.46 -11.25
C CYS A 93 -20.28 -1.61 -10.04
N ALA A 94 -20.32 -0.61 -9.16
CA ALA A 94 -21.04 -0.61 -7.90
C ALA A 94 -21.62 0.80 -7.59
N PRO A 95 -22.63 1.27 -8.35
CA PRO A 95 -23.20 2.61 -8.19
C PRO A 95 -23.77 2.87 -6.78
N GLU A 96 -24.28 1.84 -6.12
CA GLU A 96 -24.80 1.88 -4.76
C GLU A 96 -23.73 2.23 -3.73
N ILE A 97 -22.47 1.81 -3.97
CA ILE A 97 -21.32 2.12 -3.13
C ILE A 97 -20.71 3.46 -3.51
N ALA A 98 -20.67 3.78 -4.81
CA ALA A 98 -20.13 5.05 -5.31
C ALA A 98 -20.87 6.28 -4.75
N ALA A 99 -22.12 6.13 -4.32
CA ALA A 99 -22.91 7.18 -3.67
C ALA A 99 -22.29 7.67 -2.34
N GLN A 100 -21.40 6.89 -1.72
CA GLN A 100 -20.74 7.21 -0.45
C GLN A 100 -19.50 8.11 -0.62
N ALA A 101 -19.26 8.67 -1.81
CA ALA A 101 -18.14 9.57 -2.11
C ALA A 101 -16.74 8.96 -1.84
N ILE A 102 -16.61 7.65 -1.99
CA ILE A 102 -15.35 6.93 -1.83
C ILE A 102 -14.42 7.24 -3.02
N ALA A 103 -13.23 7.74 -2.73
CA ALA A 103 -12.32 8.29 -3.73
C ALA A 103 -11.11 7.40 -4.05
N THR A 104 -10.80 6.39 -3.23
CA THR A 104 -9.63 5.52 -3.43
C THR A 104 -9.94 4.05 -3.16
N PRO A 105 -9.14 3.10 -3.70
CA PRO A 105 -9.26 1.68 -3.40
C PRO A 105 -9.14 1.35 -1.91
N GLU A 106 -8.25 2.03 -1.18
CA GLU A 106 -8.05 1.84 0.26
C GLU A 106 -9.27 2.28 1.06
N ALA A 107 -9.85 3.43 0.71
CA ALA A 107 -11.08 3.91 1.33
C ALA A 107 -12.26 2.97 1.04
N LEU A 108 -12.31 2.36 -0.15
CA LEU A 108 -13.30 1.35 -0.49
C LEU A 108 -13.13 0.08 0.36
N LEU A 109 -11.90 -0.42 0.49
CA LEU A 109 -11.59 -1.56 1.34
C LEU A 109 -12.06 -1.29 2.78
N GLU A 110 -11.68 -0.15 3.35
CA GLU A 110 -12.05 0.23 4.71
C GLU A 110 -13.58 0.32 4.88
N TYR A 111 -14.27 0.92 3.89
CA TYR A 111 -15.73 0.99 3.87
C TYR A 111 -16.37 -0.40 3.86
N LEU A 112 -15.90 -1.31 2.99
CA LEU A 112 -16.44 -2.67 2.86
C LEU A 112 -16.24 -3.47 4.15
N GLN A 113 -15.04 -3.40 4.74
CA GLN A 113 -14.73 -4.05 6.02
C GLN A 113 -15.63 -3.55 7.16
N LYS A 114 -15.92 -2.25 7.21
CA LYS A 114 -16.75 -1.65 8.26
C LYS A 114 -18.25 -1.86 8.05
N SER A 115 -18.72 -1.77 6.81
CA SER A 115 -20.15 -1.70 6.49
C SER A 115 -20.75 -3.06 6.16
N VAL A 116 -20.04 -3.88 5.38
CA VAL A 116 -20.47 -5.24 5.01
C VAL A 116 -19.96 -6.24 6.04
N GLY A 117 -18.71 -6.08 6.46
CA GLY A 117 -18.04 -6.98 7.37
C GLY A 117 -17.31 -8.12 6.66
N VAL A 118 -16.19 -8.54 7.25
CA VAL A 118 -15.33 -9.60 6.73
C VAL A 118 -15.87 -10.96 7.20
N ALA A 119 -16.01 -11.90 6.26
CA ALA A 119 -16.33 -13.29 6.55
C ALA A 119 -15.06 -14.13 6.69
N ARG A 120 -14.09 -13.93 5.78
CA ARG A 120 -12.77 -14.57 5.81
C ARG A 120 -11.73 -13.62 5.23
N GLU A 121 -10.55 -13.63 5.83
CA GLU A 121 -9.37 -12.95 5.30
C GLU A 121 -8.24 -13.98 5.16
N GLU A 122 -7.62 -14.00 4.00
CA GLU A 122 -6.48 -14.86 3.68
C GLU A 122 -5.35 -14.00 3.14
N ILE A 123 -4.28 -13.90 3.90
CA ILE A 123 -3.03 -13.27 3.46
C ILE A 123 -2.24 -14.34 2.72
N ALA A 124 -2.09 -14.24 1.41
CA ALA A 124 -1.37 -15.25 0.63
C ALA A 124 0.15 -15.09 0.79
N VAL A 125 0.63 -13.84 0.67
CA VAL A 125 2.05 -13.49 0.67
C VAL A 125 2.26 -12.19 1.42
N GLU A 126 3.37 -12.12 2.14
CA GLU A 126 3.84 -10.90 2.78
C GLU A 126 5.37 -10.78 2.63
N ASN A 127 5.86 -9.63 2.18
CA ASN A 127 7.27 -9.32 1.98
C ASN A 127 7.71 -8.15 2.86
N TYR A 128 8.80 -8.33 3.58
CA TYR A 128 9.51 -7.27 4.27
C TYR A 128 10.89 -7.10 3.66
N HIS A 129 11.15 -5.93 3.08
CA HIS A 129 12.46 -5.55 2.60
C HIS A 129 13.19 -4.79 3.70
N LEU A 130 14.42 -5.18 3.95
CA LEU A 130 15.21 -4.74 5.08
C LEU A 130 16.56 -4.21 4.61
N THR A 131 16.98 -3.09 5.19
CA THR A 131 18.38 -2.64 5.14
C THR A 131 19.01 -2.90 6.50
N LEU A 132 20.05 -3.73 6.52
CA LEU A 132 20.82 -4.01 7.73
C LEU A 132 21.76 -2.85 8.08
N LYS A 133 22.32 -2.86 9.30
CA LYS A 133 23.24 -1.82 9.77
C LYS A 133 24.53 -1.71 8.95
N ASP A 134 24.93 -2.78 8.28
CA ASP A 134 26.07 -2.82 7.37
C ASP A 134 25.74 -2.32 5.95
N GLY A 135 24.51 -1.87 5.72
CA GLY A 135 24.00 -1.40 4.43
C GLY A 135 23.54 -2.52 3.49
N THR A 136 23.64 -3.78 3.89
CA THR A 136 23.22 -4.89 3.03
C THR A 136 21.70 -5.06 3.01
N LEU A 137 21.18 -5.50 1.86
CA LEU A 137 19.76 -5.68 1.63
C LEU A 137 19.32 -7.11 1.93
N ARG A 138 18.16 -7.24 2.56
CA ARG A 138 17.53 -8.52 2.92
C ARG A 138 16.04 -8.49 2.58
N ARG A 139 15.46 -9.66 2.37
CA ARG A 139 14.01 -9.83 2.23
C ARG A 139 13.53 -10.98 3.10
N VAL A 140 12.55 -10.71 3.95
CA VAL A 140 11.78 -11.75 4.64
C VAL A 140 10.50 -11.94 3.83
N HIS A 141 10.29 -13.14 3.31
CA HIS A 141 9.14 -13.52 2.52
C HIS A 141 8.34 -14.56 3.28
N VAL A 142 7.07 -14.26 3.52
CA VAL A 142 6.15 -15.04 4.32
C VAL A 142 5.05 -15.53 3.39
N ILE A 143 4.86 -16.85 3.33
CA ILE A 143 3.83 -17.50 2.51
C ILE A 143 2.86 -18.17 3.47
N ALA A 144 1.59 -17.77 3.50
CA ALA A 144 0.62 -18.36 4.43
C ALA A 144 -0.11 -19.60 3.89
N SER A 145 0.13 -19.94 2.61
CA SER A 145 -0.37 -21.15 1.97
C SER A 145 0.77 -21.82 1.20
N ASP A 146 1.70 -22.43 1.92
CA ASP A 146 2.47 -23.50 1.31
C ASP A 146 1.48 -24.62 0.88
N ASN A 147 1.60 -25.13 -0.35
CA ASN A 147 0.84 -26.28 -0.86
C ASN A 147 1.18 -27.60 -0.12
N THR A 148 1.81 -27.52 1.05
CA THR A 148 2.09 -28.66 1.92
C THR A 148 0.90 -29.00 2.80
N ASN A 149 0.76 -30.29 3.12
CA ASN A 149 -0.22 -30.80 4.09
C ASN A 149 0.15 -30.47 5.56
N SER A 150 0.91 -29.39 5.80
CA SER A 150 1.33 -28.97 7.13
C SER A 150 0.16 -28.38 7.91
N ALA A 151 0.11 -28.64 9.22
CA ALA A 151 -0.87 -28.02 10.12
C ALA A 151 -0.61 -26.51 10.28
N ASP A 152 0.66 -26.11 10.22
CA ASP A 152 1.11 -24.73 10.14
C ASP A 152 1.45 -24.40 8.69
N LYS A 153 0.58 -23.63 8.03
CA LYS A 153 0.68 -23.32 6.59
C LYS A 153 1.63 -22.16 6.26
N LYS A 154 2.35 -21.65 7.26
CA LYS A 154 3.19 -20.46 7.15
C LYS A 154 4.64 -20.84 6.89
N GLU A 155 5.13 -20.63 5.66
CA GLU A 155 6.55 -20.75 5.33
C GLU A 155 7.22 -19.37 5.43
N ILE A 156 8.35 -19.31 6.16
CA ILE A 156 9.21 -18.13 6.21
C ILE A 156 10.44 -18.41 5.37
N ARG A 157 10.74 -17.52 4.42
CA ARG A 157 11.95 -17.56 3.60
C ARG A 157 12.74 -16.29 3.82
N TYR A 158 14.03 -16.42 4.11
CA TYR A 158 14.94 -15.30 4.28
C TYR A 158 15.89 -15.22 3.09
N PHE A 159 16.06 -14.02 2.54
CA PHE A 159 16.86 -13.78 1.35
C PHE A 159 17.86 -12.65 1.59
N LYS A 160 19.04 -12.79 0.99
CA LYS A 160 19.94 -11.70 0.68
C LYS A 160 19.60 -11.17 -0.70
N LEU A 161 19.59 -9.85 -0.86
CA LEU A 161 19.42 -9.21 -2.16
C LEU A 161 20.77 -8.70 -2.64
N ASP A 162 21.08 -8.88 -3.91
CA ASP A 162 22.22 -8.22 -4.56
C ASP A 162 21.91 -6.76 -4.94
N ALA A 163 22.82 -6.10 -5.64
CA ALA A 163 22.67 -4.69 -6.01
C ALA A 163 21.53 -4.47 -7.02
N GLU A 164 21.24 -5.49 -7.81
CA GLU A 164 20.18 -5.53 -8.80
C GLU A 164 18.83 -5.99 -8.22
N GLY A 165 18.81 -6.42 -6.94
CA GLY A 165 17.62 -6.84 -6.23
C GLY A 165 17.26 -8.32 -6.37
N TYR A 166 18.13 -9.15 -6.96
CA TYR A 166 17.88 -10.58 -7.08
C TYR A 166 18.07 -11.31 -5.74
N PRO A 167 17.14 -12.23 -5.40
CA PRO A 167 17.15 -12.91 -4.12
C PRO A 167 18.04 -14.16 -4.12
N GLU A 168 18.96 -14.23 -3.15
CA GLU A 168 19.71 -15.42 -2.76
C GLU A 168 19.14 -15.97 -1.45
N ARG A 169 18.63 -17.22 -1.44
CA ARG A 169 18.01 -17.82 -0.25
C ARG A 169 19.08 -18.11 0.82
N LEU A 170 18.88 -17.57 2.01
CA LEU A 170 19.68 -17.88 3.18
C LEU A 170 18.96 -18.92 4.05
N PRO A 171 19.68 -19.88 4.65
CA PRO A 171 19.10 -20.79 5.63
C PRO A 171 18.70 -20.03 6.89
N LEU A 172 17.52 -20.36 7.44
CA LEU A 172 17.11 -19.90 8.75
C LEU A 172 17.94 -20.59 9.83
N LYS A 173 18.36 -19.84 10.84
CA LYS A 173 19.18 -20.32 11.96
C LYS A 173 18.28 -20.84 13.09
N GLY A 174 17.72 -22.02 12.91
CA GLY A 174 16.86 -22.66 13.92
C GLY A 174 15.49 -21.98 14.00
N ASP A 175 15.13 -21.46 15.19
CA ASP A 175 13.79 -20.96 15.52
C ASP A 175 13.60 -19.47 15.17
N GLU A 176 14.22 -18.99 14.08
CA GLU A 176 14.05 -17.60 13.63
C GLU A 176 12.59 -17.35 13.22
N THR A 177 11.92 -16.44 13.95
CA THR A 177 10.57 -15.96 13.62
C THR A 177 10.64 -14.75 12.68
N VAL A 178 9.51 -14.38 12.07
CA VAL A 178 9.42 -13.15 11.26
C VAL A 178 9.94 -11.97 12.07
N GLU A 179 9.42 -11.77 13.28
CA GLU A 179 9.77 -10.67 14.20
C GLU A 179 11.28 -10.61 14.48
N SER A 180 11.91 -11.77 14.68
CA SER A 180 13.35 -11.84 14.90
C SER A 180 14.17 -11.43 13.68
N LEU A 181 13.68 -11.72 12.47
CA LEU A 181 14.35 -11.39 11.20
C LEU A 181 14.17 -9.91 10.86
N ILE A 182 12.96 -9.36 11.00
CA ILE A 182 12.71 -7.92 10.79
C ILE A 182 13.44 -7.05 11.82
N ALA A 183 13.67 -7.54 13.05
CA ALA A 183 14.45 -6.81 14.06
C ALA A 183 15.95 -6.67 13.73
N GLN A 184 16.47 -7.36 12.70
CA GLN A 184 17.88 -7.28 12.32
C GLN A 184 18.25 -5.95 11.63
N GLY A 185 17.27 -5.25 11.07
CA GLY A 185 17.49 -4.03 10.28
C GLY A 185 16.30 -3.09 10.29
N THR A 186 16.30 -2.15 9.35
CA THR A 186 15.21 -1.20 9.12
C THR A 186 14.37 -1.68 7.95
N VAL A 187 13.05 -1.78 8.14
CA VAL A 187 12.11 -2.11 7.05
C VAL A 187 12.02 -0.92 6.10
N THR A 188 12.33 -1.14 4.82
CA THR A 188 12.34 -0.11 3.78
C THR A 188 11.17 -0.22 2.81
N LYS A 189 10.63 -1.43 2.62
CA LYS A 189 9.44 -1.70 1.80
C LYS A 189 8.65 -2.84 2.42
N HIS A 190 7.33 -2.73 2.44
CA HIS A 190 6.41 -3.78 2.88
C HIS A 190 5.38 -4.06 1.82
N GLU A 191 5.25 -5.32 1.41
CA GLU A 191 4.27 -5.74 0.40
C GLU A 191 3.37 -6.82 0.98
N VAL A 192 2.07 -6.71 0.76
CA VAL A 192 1.08 -7.69 1.23
C VAL A 192 0.13 -8.02 0.11
N LYS A 193 -0.05 -9.32 -0.15
CA LYS A 193 -1.06 -9.85 -1.05
C LYS A 193 -2.11 -10.61 -0.27
N SER A 194 -3.35 -10.17 -0.32
CA SER A 194 -4.45 -10.76 0.43
C SER A 194 -5.72 -10.90 -0.40
N LYS A 195 -6.59 -11.79 0.08
CA LYS A 195 -7.95 -11.97 -0.39
C LYS A 195 -8.91 -11.88 0.80
N LEU A 196 -9.91 -11.03 0.69
CA LEU A 196 -10.99 -10.88 1.64
C LEU A 196 -12.30 -11.36 1.02
N ASP A 197 -12.95 -12.32 1.68
CA ASP A 197 -14.33 -12.70 1.38
C ASP A 197 -15.26 -11.95 2.35
N LEU A 198 -16.25 -11.23 1.82
CA LEU A 198 -17.17 -10.40 2.58
C LEU A 198 -18.46 -11.17 2.92
N LYS A 199 -19.17 -10.72 3.95
CA LYS A 199 -20.37 -11.42 4.47
C LYS A 199 -21.54 -11.47 3.49
N ASP A 200 -21.60 -10.54 2.55
CA ASP A 200 -22.61 -10.50 1.48
C ASP A 200 -22.24 -11.37 0.28
N GLY A 201 -21.15 -12.13 0.33
CA GLY A 201 -20.67 -13.00 -0.74
C GLY A 201 -19.84 -12.30 -1.82
N SER A 202 -19.60 -11.00 -1.70
CA SER A 202 -18.62 -10.29 -2.53
C SER A 202 -17.19 -10.59 -2.06
N SER A 203 -16.18 -10.31 -2.90
CA SER A 203 -14.78 -10.54 -2.52
C SER A 203 -13.85 -9.45 -3.01
N VAL A 204 -12.75 -9.24 -2.28
CA VAL A 204 -11.70 -8.29 -2.61
C VAL A 204 -10.39 -9.05 -2.70
N SER A 205 -9.65 -8.88 -3.79
CA SER A 205 -8.24 -9.26 -3.90
C SER A 205 -7.40 -8.00 -3.93
N LEU A 206 -6.36 -7.95 -3.12
CA LEU A 206 -5.57 -6.75 -2.89
C LEU A 206 -4.09 -7.08 -2.84
N GLU A 207 -3.28 -6.24 -3.49
CA GLU A 207 -1.85 -6.15 -3.29
C GLU A 207 -1.52 -4.73 -2.83
N MET A 208 -0.96 -4.60 -1.62
CA MET A 208 -0.54 -3.33 -1.04
C MET A 208 0.97 -3.25 -1.00
N HIS A 209 1.53 -2.10 -1.41
CA HIS A 209 2.93 -1.75 -1.18
C HIS A 209 2.95 -0.51 -0.28
N ASP A 210 3.61 -0.57 0.88
CA ASP A 210 3.73 0.52 1.85
C ASP A 210 2.38 1.18 2.18
N GLN A 211 1.36 0.35 2.44
CA GLN A 211 -0.02 0.74 2.77
C GLN A 211 -0.80 1.42 1.63
N ARG A 212 -0.30 1.36 0.39
CA ARG A 212 -1.01 1.84 -0.81
C ARG A 212 -1.38 0.68 -1.70
N ALA A 213 -2.58 0.70 -2.26
CA ALA A 213 -3.03 -0.31 -3.20
C ALA A 213 -2.22 -0.23 -4.50
N PHE A 214 -1.48 -1.30 -4.80
CA PHE A 214 -0.79 -1.51 -6.06
C PHE A 214 -1.71 -2.23 -7.06
N GLU A 215 -2.38 -3.28 -6.60
CA GLU A 215 -3.45 -3.96 -7.34
C GLU A 215 -4.66 -4.12 -6.43
N PHE A 216 -5.85 -3.84 -6.96
CA PHE A 216 -7.10 -3.96 -6.24
C PHE A 216 -8.17 -4.52 -7.17
N GLN A 217 -8.82 -5.59 -6.75
CA GLN A 217 -9.93 -6.17 -7.46
C GLN A 217 -11.09 -6.40 -6.50
N TYR A 218 -12.24 -5.80 -6.80
CA TYR A 218 -13.48 -6.02 -6.06
C TYR A 218 -14.49 -6.71 -6.95
N ASP A 219 -14.86 -7.94 -6.59
CA ASP A 219 -15.93 -8.70 -7.21
C ASP A 219 -17.24 -8.50 -6.44
N ASN A 220 -18.12 -7.69 -7.01
CA ASN A 220 -19.48 -7.45 -6.54
C ASN A 220 -20.45 -8.34 -7.30
N HIS A 221 -20.63 -9.57 -6.82
CA HIS A 221 -21.61 -10.53 -7.34
C HIS A 221 -21.53 -10.74 -8.86
N GLY A 222 -20.30 -10.83 -9.39
CA GLY A 222 -20.01 -11.04 -10.82
C GLY A 222 -19.63 -9.77 -11.59
N LYS A 223 -19.74 -8.57 -11.00
CA LYS A 223 -19.16 -7.35 -11.54
C LYS A 223 -17.81 -7.07 -10.91
N VAL A 224 -16.77 -6.95 -11.71
CA VAL A 224 -15.39 -6.86 -11.22
C VAL A 224 -14.82 -5.47 -11.45
N LEU A 225 -14.66 -4.69 -10.38
CA LEU A 225 -13.83 -3.49 -10.43
C LEU A 225 -12.37 -3.92 -10.29
N SER A 226 -11.56 -3.73 -11.32
CA SER A 226 -10.13 -4.05 -11.29
C SER A 226 -9.30 -2.78 -11.47
N CYS A 227 -8.37 -2.55 -10.56
CA CYS A 227 -7.46 -1.42 -10.52
C CYS A 227 -6.03 -1.92 -10.44
N ARG A 228 -5.15 -1.35 -11.27
CA ARG A 228 -3.70 -1.53 -11.17
C ARG A 228 -3.03 -0.17 -11.24
N LEU A 229 -2.16 0.10 -10.28
CA LEU A 229 -1.58 1.42 -10.02
C LEU A 229 -2.69 2.46 -9.78
N ARG A 230 -3.07 3.22 -10.81
CA ARG A 230 -4.13 4.25 -10.76
C ARG A 230 -5.22 4.08 -11.82
N ALA A 231 -5.05 3.09 -12.70
CA ALA A 231 -6.02 2.83 -13.76
C ALA A 231 -6.98 1.74 -13.30
N CYS A 232 -8.26 2.06 -13.30
CA CYS A 232 -9.35 1.18 -12.94
C CYS A 232 -10.24 0.89 -14.15
N GLN A 233 -10.73 -0.34 -14.23
CA GLN A 233 -11.65 -0.80 -15.25
C GLN A 233 -12.78 -1.58 -14.60
N CYS A 234 -13.94 -1.47 -15.23
CA CYS A 234 -15.12 -2.27 -14.94
C CYS A 234 -15.52 -2.91 -16.28
N PRO A 235 -15.08 -4.15 -16.55
CA PRO A 235 -15.39 -4.84 -17.79
C PRO A 235 -16.89 -5.21 -17.90
#